data_AF-A0A351WLK0-F1
#
_entry.id   AF-A0A351WLK0-F1
#
_cell.length_a   1.000
_cell.length_b   1.000
_cell.length_c   1.000
_cell.angle_alpha   90.00
_cell.angle_beta   90.00
_cell.angle_gamma   90.00
#
_symmetry.space_group_name_H-M   'P 1'
#
loop_
_entity.id
_entity.type
_entity.pdbx_description
1 polymer ?
#
loop_
_entity_poly.entity_id
_entity_poly.type
_entity_poly.pdbx_seq_one_letter_code
_entity_poly.pdbx_strand_id
1 'polypeptide(L)'
;MPIRNRPGWIFMMAVLLLAVLVAAPGARAQSDLLNVNAILIRASNDPAPLDTRLDAIEYKLRRLFQFEHYRFMGEGSATLGLPGDSVLSLGRGNRMEIHVFTADRGRIRSQVRWFQNDAVLLTTTVVMTKNVPVVLGGVPDGNGTLIVALTVR
;
A
#
# COMPACT_ATOMS: atom_id res chain seq x y z
N MET A 1 -79.65 38.79 7.73
CA MET A 1 -78.71 39.15 6.65
C MET A 1 -77.29 38.81 7.09
N PRO A 2 -76.54 38.03 6.28
CA PRO A 2 -75.25 37.43 6.67
C PRO A 2 -74.06 38.25 6.16
N ILE A 3 -72.93 38.22 6.85
CA ILE A 3 -71.61 38.41 6.22
C ILE A 3 -70.74 37.23 6.60
N ARG A 4 -70.69 36.32 5.64
CA ARG A 4 -69.73 35.24 5.41
C ARG A 4 -68.33 35.85 5.25
N ASN A 5 -67.30 35.26 5.86
CA ASN A 5 -65.92 35.19 5.34
C ASN A 5 -65.04 34.26 6.21
N ARG A 6 -64.85 33.02 5.73
CA ARG A 6 -63.62 32.20 5.88
C ARG A 6 -62.73 32.52 4.66
N PRO A 7 -61.39 32.34 4.61
CA PRO A 7 -60.60 31.22 5.18
C PRO A 7 -59.21 31.65 5.76
N GLY A 8 -58.55 30.91 6.67
CA GLY A 8 -58.18 29.50 6.55
C GLY A 8 -56.87 29.26 5.79
N TRP A 9 -56.11 30.29 5.38
CA TRP A 9 -54.94 30.10 4.49
C TRP A 9 -53.55 30.34 5.12
N ILE A 10 -53.45 31.12 6.20
CA ILE A 10 -52.14 31.55 6.72
C ILE A 10 -51.42 30.42 7.49
N PHE A 11 -52.16 29.47 8.05
CA PHE A 11 -51.58 28.35 8.81
C PHE A 11 -50.96 27.25 7.95
N MET A 12 -51.13 27.26 6.63
CA MET A 12 -50.58 26.24 5.72
C MET A 12 -49.26 26.67 5.05
N MET A 13 -48.59 27.73 5.54
CA MET A 13 -47.25 28.13 5.07
C MET A 13 -46.14 27.95 6.12
N ALA A 14 -46.48 27.60 7.37
CA ALA A 14 -45.48 27.45 8.44
C ALA A 14 -44.85 26.05 8.52
N VAL A 15 -45.41 25.04 7.83
CA VAL A 15 -44.94 23.64 7.89
C VAL A 15 -43.94 23.30 6.78
N LEU A 16 -43.83 24.12 5.72
CA LEU A 16 -42.96 23.80 4.58
C LEU A 16 -41.51 24.29 4.70
N LEU A 17 -41.19 25.09 5.73
CA LEU A 17 -39.85 25.68 5.91
C LEU A 17 -38.95 24.92 6.90
N LEU A 18 -39.46 23.84 7.51
CA LEU A 18 -38.74 22.99 8.47
C LEU A 18 -38.43 21.60 7.88
N ALA A 19 -38.07 21.52 6.60
CA ALA A 19 -37.67 20.27 5.94
C ALA A 19 -36.26 20.34 5.31
N VAL A 20 -35.48 21.38 5.61
CA VAL A 20 -34.16 21.64 4.99
C VAL A 20 -32.98 21.39 5.96
N LEU A 21 -33.22 20.67 7.06
CA LEU A 21 -32.15 20.24 7.97
C LEU A 21 -31.96 18.73 7.86
N VAL A 22 -30.70 18.30 7.73
CA VAL A 22 -30.21 16.90 7.73
C VAL A 22 -30.17 16.21 6.36
N ALA A 23 -29.52 16.85 5.39
CA ALA A 23 -28.77 16.10 4.37
C ALA A 23 -27.33 16.61 4.40
N ALA A 24 -26.60 16.30 5.48
CA ALA A 24 -25.15 16.41 5.44
C ALA A 24 -24.66 15.34 4.46
N PRO A 25 -24.01 15.70 3.33
CA PRO A 25 -23.29 14.71 2.56
C PRO A 25 -22.14 14.24 3.45
N GLY A 26 -22.31 13.07 4.08
CA GLY A 26 -21.21 12.34 4.64
C GLY A 26 -20.24 12.09 3.49
N ALA A 27 -19.18 12.88 3.42
CA ALA A 27 -18.05 12.62 2.55
C ALA A 27 -17.52 11.24 2.96
N ARG A 28 -17.97 10.21 2.26
CA ARG A 28 -17.33 8.90 2.30
C ARG A 28 -15.94 9.16 1.77
N ALA A 29 -14.95 9.23 2.66
CA ALA A 29 -13.56 9.16 2.27
C ALA A 29 -13.45 7.91 1.40
N GLN A 30 -13.27 8.12 0.09
CA GLN A 30 -13.03 7.03 -0.83
C GLN A 30 -11.66 6.50 -0.42
N SER A 31 -11.67 5.39 0.31
CA SER A 31 -10.47 4.68 0.70
C SER A 31 -9.81 4.21 -0.58
N ASP A 32 -8.83 4.96 -1.06
CA ASP A 32 -8.02 4.54 -2.20
C ASP A 32 -7.34 3.23 -1.80
N LEU A 33 -7.70 2.17 -2.52
CA LEU A 33 -7.09 0.86 -2.36
C LEU A 33 -5.81 0.81 -3.17
N LEU A 34 -4.77 0.30 -2.54
CA LEU A 34 -3.44 0.17 -3.08
C LEU A 34 -3.05 -1.30 -3.11
N ASN A 35 -2.58 -1.81 -4.25
CA ASN A 35 -2.04 -3.15 -4.30
C ASN A 35 -0.52 -3.08 -4.13
N VAL A 36 -0.02 -3.71 -3.07
CA VAL A 36 1.42 -3.79 -2.79
C VAL A 36 1.88 -5.19 -3.08
N ASN A 37 2.93 -5.32 -3.89
CA ASN A 37 3.61 -6.57 -4.18
C ASN A 37 5.06 -6.48 -3.71
N ALA A 38 5.53 -7.53 -3.06
CA ALA A 38 6.91 -7.68 -2.66
C ALA A 38 7.47 -8.99 -3.19
N ILE A 39 8.74 -8.95 -3.59
CA ILE A 39 9.49 -10.10 -4.07
C ILE A 39 10.75 -10.29 -3.23
N LEU A 40 11.00 -11.53 -2.85
CA LEU A 40 12.19 -11.96 -2.13
C LEU A 40 13.20 -12.55 -3.11
N ILE A 41 14.44 -12.10 -2.99
CA ILE A 41 15.51 -12.39 -3.94
C ILE A 41 16.75 -12.81 -3.18
N ARG A 42 17.46 -13.84 -3.64
CA ARG A 42 18.81 -14.16 -3.19
C ARG A 42 19.82 -13.63 -4.19
N ALA A 43 20.76 -12.84 -3.74
CA ALA A 43 21.91 -12.41 -4.51
C ALA A 43 23.16 -13.17 -4.05
N SER A 44 23.89 -13.75 -4.99
CA SER A 44 25.12 -14.50 -4.72
C SER A 44 26.03 -14.52 -5.94
N ASN A 45 27.30 -14.89 -5.74
CA ASN A 45 28.22 -15.19 -6.85
C ASN A 45 28.21 -16.69 -7.23
N ASP A 46 27.39 -17.49 -6.55
CA ASP A 46 27.19 -18.88 -6.94
C ASP A 46 26.41 -18.97 -8.26
N PRO A 47 26.81 -19.85 -9.19
CA PRO A 47 26.09 -20.09 -10.43
C PRO A 47 24.61 -20.38 -10.16
N ALA A 48 23.75 -19.57 -10.75
CA ALA A 48 22.30 -19.76 -10.71
C ALA A 48 21.69 -19.48 -12.08
N PRO A 49 20.62 -20.22 -12.45
CA PRO A 49 19.79 -19.85 -13.59
C PRO A 49 19.28 -18.42 -13.43
N LEU A 50 19.35 -17.64 -14.52
CA LEU A 50 18.76 -16.32 -14.58
C LEU A 50 17.23 -16.45 -14.50
N ASP A 51 16.60 -15.68 -13.62
CA ASP A 51 15.16 -15.67 -13.48
C ASP A 51 14.55 -14.47 -14.21
N THR A 52 13.77 -14.73 -15.26
CA THR A 52 13.13 -13.71 -16.11
C THR A 52 12.14 -12.82 -15.35
N ARG A 53 11.67 -13.25 -14.17
CA ARG A 53 10.81 -12.43 -13.30
C ARG A 53 11.54 -11.21 -12.76
N LEU A 54 12.87 -11.24 -12.75
CA LEU A 54 13.70 -10.17 -12.21
C LEU A 54 14.17 -9.19 -13.28
N ASP A 55 13.91 -9.42 -14.56
CA ASP A 55 14.39 -8.59 -15.68
C ASP A 55 14.10 -7.09 -15.47
N ALA A 56 12.91 -6.77 -14.96
CA ALA A 56 12.48 -5.39 -14.71
C ALA A 56 13.29 -4.66 -13.62
N ILE A 57 13.96 -5.40 -12.73
CA ILE A 57 14.71 -4.85 -11.59
C ILE A 57 16.19 -5.25 -11.57
N GLU A 58 16.61 -6.17 -12.41
CA GLU A 58 17.97 -6.73 -12.43
C GLU A 58 19.03 -5.62 -12.53
N TYR A 59 18.83 -4.66 -13.42
CA TYR A 59 19.75 -3.53 -13.57
C TYR A 59 19.93 -2.75 -12.25
N LYS A 60 18.84 -2.51 -11.51
CA LYS A 60 18.92 -1.85 -10.20
C LYS A 60 19.65 -2.71 -9.18
N LEU A 61 19.36 -4.02 -9.15
CA LEU A 61 19.99 -4.95 -8.22
C LEU A 61 21.50 -5.04 -8.45
N ARG A 62 21.94 -5.22 -9.71
CA ARG A 62 23.36 -5.24 -10.10
C ARG A 62 24.10 -3.99 -9.69
N ARG A 63 23.49 -2.82 -9.91
CA ARG A 63 24.07 -1.53 -9.53
C ARG A 63 24.22 -1.36 -8.02
N LEU A 64 23.27 -1.87 -7.24
CA LEU A 64 23.24 -1.67 -5.78
C LEU A 64 24.08 -2.70 -5.02
N PHE A 65 24.05 -3.97 -5.44
CA PHE A 65 24.65 -5.07 -4.66
C PHE A 65 25.84 -5.76 -5.35
N GLN A 66 26.04 -5.52 -6.65
CA GLN A 66 27.22 -5.99 -7.40
C GLN A 66 27.46 -7.51 -7.39
N PHE A 67 26.42 -8.33 -7.12
CA PHE A 67 26.48 -9.78 -7.30
C PHE A 67 26.27 -10.19 -8.76
N GLU A 68 26.82 -11.35 -9.12
CA GLU A 68 26.69 -11.91 -10.47
C GLU A 68 25.33 -12.56 -10.72
N HIS A 69 24.76 -13.21 -9.71
CA HIS A 69 23.52 -13.97 -9.83
C HIS A 69 22.44 -13.48 -8.86
N TYR A 70 21.21 -13.40 -9.37
CA TYR A 70 20.00 -13.07 -8.60
C TYR A 70 18.95 -14.14 -8.84
N ARG A 71 18.41 -14.68 -7.75
CA ARG A 71 17.43 -15.77 -7.79
C ARG A 71 16.17 -15.37 -7.05
N PHE A 72 15.03 -15.50 -7.70
CA PHE A 72 13.73 -15.36 -7.05
C PHE A 72 13.54 -16.44 -5.98
N MET A 73 13.05 -16.05 -4.81
CA MET A 73 12.79 -16.98 -3.71
C MET A 73 11.32 -17.08 -3.31
N GLY A 74 10.54 -16.05 -3.59
CA GLY A 74 9.13 -15.96 -3.22
C GLY A 74 8.57 -14.57 -3.46
N GLU A 75 7.25 -14.45 -3.39
CA GLU A 75 6.53 -13.19 -3.51
C GLU A 75 5.33 -13.17 -2.58
N GLY A 76 4.88 -11.97 -2.26
CA GLY A 76 3.66 -11.72 -1.51
C GLY A 76 2.97 -10.48 -2.04
N SER A 77 1.65 -10.45 -1.95
CA SER A 77 0.88 -9.27 -2.26
C SER A 77 -0.21 -9.03 -1.21
N ALA A 78 -0.58 -7.76 -1.06
CA ALA A 78 -1.68 -7.38 -0.21
C ALA A 78 -2.34 -6.10 -0.73
N THR A 79 -3.65 -6.00 -0.48
CA THR A 79 -4.42 -4.78 -0.73
C THR A 79 -4.49 -3.98 0.56
N LEU A 80 -4.24 -2.68 0.46
CA LEU A 80 -4.16 -1.76 1.59
C LEU A 80 -4.99 -0.51 1.32
N GLY A 81 -5.78 -0.06 2.30
CA GLY A 81 -6.39 1.27 2.28
C GLY A 81 -5.42 2.36 2.73
N LEU A 82 -5.61 3.58 2.24
CA LEU A 82 -4.77 4.74 2.60
C LEU A 82 -5.50 5.68 3.58
N PRO A 83 -4.88 6.04 4.73
CA PRO A 83 -3.72 5.39 5.38
C PRO A 83 -4.10 4.01 5.96
N GLY A 84 -3.11 3.16 6.24
CA GLY A 84 -3.39 1.83 6.80
C GLY A 84 -2.18 0.92 6.98
N ASP A 85 -2.45 -0.28 7.46
CA ASP A 85 -1.48 -1.34 7.77
C ASP A 85 -1.76 -2.61 6.95
N SER A 86 -0.70 -3.29 6.54
CA SER A 86 -0.82 -4.60 5.90
C SER A 86 0.35 -5.52 6.28
N VAL A 87 0.05 -6.81 6.28
CA VAL A 87 1.03 -7.88 6.47
C VAL A 87 1.00 -8.77 5.25
N LEU A 88 2.17 -9.07 4.69
CA LEU A 88 2.32 -9.99 3.56
C LEU A 88 3.39 -11.04 3.85
N SER A 89 3.11 -12.28 3.45
CA SER A 89 4.05 -13.39 3.53
C SER A 89 4.80 -13.51 2.21
N LEU A 90 6.12 -13.63 2.28
CA LEU A 90 7.00 -13.87 1.12
C LEU A 90 7.39 -15.35 0.98
N GLY A 91 6.91 -16.20 1.90
CA GLY A 91 7.30 -17.59 2.02
C GLY A 91 8.63 -17.80 2.74
N ARG A 92 8.97 -19.06 3.02
CA ARG A 92 10.22 -19.47 3.70
C ARG A 92 10.45 -18.76 5.04
N GLY A 93 9.36 -18.54 5.79
CA GLY A 93 9.39 -17.81 7.07
C GLY A 93 9.54 -16.29 6.92
N ASN A 94 9.66 -15.73 5.71
CA ASN A 94 9.77 -14.30 5.51
C ASN A 94 8.40 -13.63 5.47
N ARG A 95 8.23 -12.56 6.25
CA ARG A 95 7.02 -11.72 6.25
C ARG A 95 7.39 -10.25 6.32
N MET A 96 6.52 -9.41 5.79
CA MET A 96 6.66 -7.96 5.88
C MET A 96 5.42 -7.34 6.51
N GLU A 97 5.65 -6.37 7.37
CA GLU A 97 4.64 -5.43 7.84
C GLU A 97 4.88 -4.09 7.15
N ILE A 98 3.82 -3.51 6.60
CA ILE A 98 3.85 -2.25 5.88
C ILE A 98 2.84 -1.32 6.54
N HIS A 99 3.31 -0.20 7.06
CA HIS A 99 2.49 0.87 7.60
C HIS A 99 2.59 2.08 6.68
N VAL A 100 1.48 2.52 6.12
CA VAL A 100 1.41 3.67 5.22
C VAL A 100 0.92 4.90 5.97
N PHE A 101 1.79 5.91 6.04
CA PHE A 101 1.48 7.17 6.73
C PHE A 101 0.61 8.09 5.88
N THR A 102 1.06 8.36 4.65
CA THR A 102 0.43 9.32 3.76
C THR A 102 0.65 8.94 2.29
N ALA A 103 -0.29 9.36 1.45
CA ALA A 103 -0.12 9.39 0.01
C ALA A 103 -0.35 10.82 -0.48
N ASP A 104 0.67 11.43 -1.07
CA ASP A 104 0.58 12.78 -1.65
C ASP A 104 1.20 12.79 -3.04
N ARG A 105 0.49 13.35 -4.02
CA ARG A 105 0.93 13.45 -5.43
C ARG A 105 1.52 12.15 -6.00
N GLY A 106 0.92 11.01 -5.66
CA GLY A 106 1.35 9.69 -6.12
C GLY A 106 2.62 9.14 -5.44
N ARG A 107 3.12 9.81 -4.40
CA ARG A 107 4.20 9.34 -3.53
C ARG A 107 3.61 8.83 -2.22
N ILE A 108 3.96 7.61 -1.87
CA ILE A 108 3.39 6.90 -0.72
C ILE A 108 4.50 6.68 0.29
N ARG A 109 4.43 7.40 1.42
CA ARG A 109 5.43 7.27 2.49
C ARG A 109 5.01 6.17 3.43
N SER A 110 5.88 5.17 3.59
CA SER A 110 5.57 3.97 4.36
C SER A 110 6.75 3.54 5.23
N GLN A 111 6.46 3.06 6.42
CA GLN A 111 7.40 2.26 7.21
C GLN A 111 7.22 0.80 6.84
N VAL A 112 8.33 0.11 6.69
CA VAL A 112 8.38 -1.30 6.34
C VAL A 112 9.24 -2.02 7.36
N ARG A 113 8.73 -3.13 7.88
CA ARG A 113 9.44 -4.05 8.76
C ARG A 113 9.48 -5.41 8.10
N TRP A 114 10.67 -5.94 7.90
CA TRP A 114 10.87 -7.27 7.36
C TRP A 114 11.34 -8.21 8.47
N PHE A 115 10.68 -9.36 8.55
CA PHE A 115 10.96 -10.42 9.50
C PHE A 115 11.30 -11.71 8.77
N GLN A 116 12.12 -12.52 9.43
CA GLN A 116 12.28 -13.94 9.12
C GLN A 116 11.98 -14.73 10.39
N ASN A 117 10.95 -15.57 10.31
CA ASN A 117 10.28 -16.15 11.46
C ASN A 117 9.82 -15.00 12.39
N ASP A 118 10.36 -14.94 13.61
CA ASP A 118 10.02 -13.91 14.60
C ASP A 118 11.10 -12.82 14.73
N ALA A 119 12.24 -12.95 14.04
CA ALA A 119 13.33 -12.00 14.09
C ALA A 119 13.12 -10.85 13.10
N VAL A 120 13.23 -9.60 13.57
CA VAL A 120 13.25 -8.41 12.71
C VAL A 120 14.60 -8.36 12.00
N LEU A 121 14.59 -8.46 10.68
CA LEU A 121 15.79 -8.37 9.85
C LEU A 121 16.07 -6.93 9.40
N LEU A 122 15.02 -6.16 9.12
CA LEU A 122 15.13 -4.78 8.64
C LEU A 122 13.92 -3.97 9.08
N THR A 123 14.15 -2.71 9.48
CA THR A 123 13.10 -1.71 9.63
C THR A 123 13.54 -0.45 8.92
N THR A 124 12.74 0.04 7.97
CA THR A 124 13.10 1.21 7.16
C THR A 124 11.87 2.02 6.77
N THR A 125 12.07 3.28 6.42
CA THR A 125 11.02 4.12 5.83
C THR A 125 11.34 4.35 4.37
N VAL A 126 10.38 4.09 3.49
CA VAL A 126 10.52 4.26 2.04
C VAL A 126 9.43 5.16 1.49
N VAL A 127 9.76 5.82 0.38
CA VAL A 127 8.79 6.52 -0.44
C VAL A 127 8.60 5.69 -1.71
N MET A 128 7.39 5.16 -1.88
CA MET A 128 7.02 4.37 -3.04
C MET A 128 6.26 5.23 -4.04
N THR A 129 6.45 4.93 -5.32
CA THR A 129 5.70 5.53 -6.43
C THR A 129 5.00 4.41 -7.19
N LYS A 130 3.77 4.64 -7.66
CA LYS A 130 3.03 3.63 -8.43
C LYS A 130 3.86 3.13 -9.63
N ASN A 131 3.87 1.83 -9.82
CA ASN A 131 4.58 1.07 -10.85
C ASN A 131 6.11 1.23 -10.86
N VAL A 132 6.71 1.80 -9.81
CA VAL A 132 8.16 1.92 -9.69
C VAL A 132 8.66 1.00 -8.57
N PRO A 133 9.49 -0.01 -8.90
CA PRO A 133 10.04 -0.89 -7.89
C PRO A 133 11.06 -0.15 -7.01
N VAL A 134 10.92 -0.32 -5.70
CA VAL A 134 11.82 0.18 -4.66
C VAL A 134 12.52 -1.01 -4.01
N VAL A 135 13.86 -0.94 -3.91
CA VAL A 135 14.65 -1.97 -3.24
C VAL A 135 14.88 -1.54 -1.80
N LEU A 136 14.47 -2.36 -0.84
CA LEU A 136 14.53 -2.03 0.59
C LEU A 136 15.93 -2.11 1.19
N GLY A 137 16.77 -2.96 0.61
CA GLY A 137 18.08 -3.29 1.14
C GLY A 137 18.34 -4.79 1.05
N GLY A 138 19.48 -5.18 1.62
CA GLY A 138 19.90 -6.57 1.66
C GLY A 138 20.36 -6.96 3.06
N VAL A 139 20.06 -8.19 3.46
CA VAL A 139 20.49 -8.79 4.72
C VAL A 139 21.39 -9.99 4.43
N PRO A 140 22.51 -10.17 5.15
CA PRO A 140 23.41 -11.29 4.91
C PRO A 140 22.70 -12.66 5.04
N ASP A 141 22.98 -13.58 4.12
CA ASP A 141 22.42 -14.94 4.09
C ASP A 141 23.46 -15.94 3.57
N GLY A 142 24.23 -16.52 4.49
CA GLY A 142 25.34 -17.41 4.16
C GLY A 142 26.41 -16.69 3.33
N ASN A 143 26.63 -17.16 2.10
CA ASN A 143 27.56 -16.58 1.13
C ASN A 143 26.92 -15.54 0.20
N GLY A 144 25.69 -15.13 0.48
CA GLY A 144 24.95 -14.18 -0.33
C GLY A 144 24.20 -13.16 0.51
N THR A 145 23.26 -12.48 -0.15
CA THR A 145 22.41 -11.46 0.44
C THR A 145 20.96 -11.73 0.08
N LEU A 146 20.06 -11.76 1.06
CA LEU A 146 18.62 -11.71 0.80
C LEU A 146 18.20 -10.26 0.58
N ILE A 147 17.47 -10.02 -0.49
CA ILE A 147 17.01 -8.71 -0.92
C ILE A 147 15.49 -8.74 -1.06
N VAL A 148 14.84 -7.65 -0.66
CA VAL A 148 13.42 -7.44 -0.93
C VAL A 148 13.23 -6.23 -1.83
N ALA A 149 12.44 -6.42 -2.87
CA ALA A 149 11.94 -5.33 -3.71
C ALA A 149 10.42 -5.21 -3.57
N LEU A 150 9.94 -3.98 -3.45
CA LEU A 150 8.53 -3.62 -3.34
C LEU A 150 8.08 -2.90 -4.60
N THR A 151 6.87 -3.21 -5.08
CA THR A 151 6.18 -2.47 -6.13
C THR A 151 4.76 -2.21 -5.71
N VAL A 152 4.27 -1.02 -6.04
CA VAL A 152 2.92 -0.59 -5.75
C VAL A 152 2.16 -0.42 -7.05
N ARG A 153 0.91 -0.89 -7.14
CA ARG A 153 0.04 -0.76 -8.31
C ARG A 153 -1.26 -0.06 -7.95
#